data_AF-A0A379RXX5-F1
#
_entry.id   AF-A0A379RXX5-F1
#
_cell.length_a   1.000
_cell.length_b   1.000
_cell.length_c   1.000
_cell.angle_alpha   90.00
_cell.angle_beta   90.00
_cell.angle_gamma   90.00
#
_symmetry.space_group_name_H-M   'P 1'
#
loop_
_entity.id
_entity.type
_entity.pdbx_description
1 polymer ?
#
loop_
_entity_poly.entity_id
_entity_poly.type
_entity_poly.pdbx_seq_one_letter_code
_entity_poly.pdbx_strand_id
1 'polypeptide(L)' 'MNRYALFFVCIFSTSALPAMAALDRSQPLSPAPPLSLFKAWAKPIEPFQITEGVWYVGTENLSSILLTTPAGHYSY' A
#
# COMPACT_ATOMS: atom_id res chain seq x y z
N MET A 1 41.68 -8.73 -10.99
CA MET A 1 40.59 -8.34 -10.05
C MET A 1 41.10 -8.48 -8.62
N ASN A 2 41.14 -7.39 -7.85
CA ASN A 2 41.79 -7.36 -6.54
C ASN A 2 40.92 -8.04 -5.48
N ARG A 3 41.44 -9.09 -4.82
CA ARG A 3 40.71 -9.89 -3.80
C ARG A 3 40.14 -9.03 -2.66
N TYR A 4 40.78 -7.91 -2.34
CA TYR A 4 40.32 -6.96 -1.33
C TYR A 4 39.08 -6.16 -1.77
N ALA A 5 38.91 -5.91 -3.07
CA ALA A 5 37.73 -5.22 -3.60
C ALA A 5 36.46 -6.09 -3.47
N LEU A 6 36.60 -7.42 -3.62
CA LEU A 6 35.48 -8.35 -3.48
C LEU A 6 34.99 -8.43 -2.01
N PHE A 7 35.91 -8.43 -1.05
CA PHE A 7 35.57 -8.42 0.38
C PHE A 7 34.88 -7.12 0.82
N PHE A 8 35.32 -5.96 0.31
CA PHE A 8 34.69 -4.67 0.63
C PHE A 8 33.24 -4.57 0.10
N VAL A 9 32.96 -5.14 -1.08
CA VAL A 9 31.59 -5.15 -1.67
C VAL A 9 30.64 -6.05 -0.87
N CYS A 10 31.12 -7.18 -0.35
CA CYS A 10 30.29 -8.08 0.47
C CYS A 10 29.92 -7.48 1.84
N ILE A 11 30.77 -6.65 2.45
CA ILE A 11 30.51 -6.02 3.76
C ILE A 11 29.50 -4.88 3.66
N PHE A 12 29.50 -4.11 2.56
CA PHE A 12 28.48 -3.06 2.34
C PHE A 12 27.10 -3.62 2.00
N SER A 13 27.03 -4.83 1.44
CA SER A 13 25.75 -5.43 1.03
C SER A 13 24.95 -6.05 2.19
N THR A 14 25.56 -6.25 3.36
CA THR A 14 24.93 -6.92 4.51
C THR A 14 24.45 -5.96 5.62
N SER A 15 24.69 -4.66 5.50
CA SER A 15 24.29 -3.66 6.52
C SER A 15 22.84 -3.17 6.40
N ALA A 16 22.10 -3.58 5.36
CA ALA A 16 20.68 -3.31 5.22
C ALA A 16 19.86 -4.30 6.07
N LEU A 17 20.01 -4.25 7.39
CA LEU A 17 19.03 -4.83 8.29
C LEU A 17 17.71 -4.06 8.09
N PRO A 18 16.58 -4.73 7.81
CA PRO A 18 15.30 -4.03 7.77
C PRO A 18 15.07 -3.43 9.15
N ALA A 19 14.95 -2.11 9.24
CA ALA A 19 14.57 -1.44 10.46
C ALA A 19 13.13 -1.87 10.80
N MET A 20 12.99 -2.82 11.72
CA MET A 20 11.71 -3.12 12.34
C MET A 20 11.36 -1.94 13.26
N ALA A 21 10.47 -1.06 12.81
CA ALA A 21 9.97 0.04 13.64
C ALA A 21 9.06 -0.53 14.74
N ALA A 22 9.61 -0.69 15.95
CA ALA A 22 8.82 -1.00 17.12
C ALA A 22 8.03 0.24 17.57
N LEU A 23 6.81 0.03 18.08
CA LEU A 23 6.05 1.11 18.73
C LEU A 23 6.82 1.61 19.96
N ASP A 24 6.86 2.93 20.14
CA ASP A 24 7.40 3.55 21.34
C ASP A 24 6.45 3.29 22.52
N ARG A 25 6.96 2.66 23.60
CA ARG A 25 6.16 2.36 24.80
C ARG A 25 5.72 3.60 25.56
N SER A 26 6.39 4.73 25.36
CA SER A 26 6.03 6.02 25.96
C SER A 26 4.95 6.75 25.18
N GLN A 27 4.68 6.33 23.93
CA GLN A 27 3.68 6.95 23.07
C GLN A 27 2.32 6.26 23.25
N PRO A 28 1.29 6.94 23.79
CA PRO A 28 -0.06 6.40 23.80
C PRO A 28 -0.59 6.27 22.37
N LEU A 29 -1.32 5.17 22.11
CA LEU A 29 -1.98 4.92 20.84
C LEU A 29 -3.36 5.57 20.79
N SER A 30 -3.74 6.07 19.61
CA SER A 30 -5.12 6.43 19.35
C SER A 30 -5.99 5.17 19.25
N PRO A 31 -7.21 5.16 19.81
CA PRO A 31 -8.14 4.07 19.60
C PRO A 31 -8.53 3.99 18.13
N ALA A 32 -8.62 2.77 17.59
CA ALA A 32 -9.15 2.58 16.25
C ALA A 32 -10.66 2.93 16.21
N PRO A 33 -11.17 3.45 15.08
CA PRO A 33 -12.61 3.57 14.88
C PRO A 33 -13.31 2.20 14.99
N PRO A 34 -14.60 2.18 15.35
CA PRO A 34 -15.34 0.93 15.46
C PRO A 34 -15.45 0.22 14.10
N LEU A 35 -15.32 -1.11 14.08
CA LEU A 35 -15.41 -1.90 12.85
C LEU A 35 -16.73 -1.67 12.09
N SER A 36 -17.81 -1.38 12.80
CA SER A 36 -19.11 -1.05 12.21
C SER A 36 -19.05 0.15 11.26
N LEU A 37 -18.19 1.13 11.52
CA LEU A 37 -17.98 2.27 10.63
C LEU A 37 -17.43 1.82 9.28
N PHE A 38 -16.37 1.01 9.29
CA PHE A 38 -15.77 0.49 8.06
C PHE A 38 -16.70 -0.47 7.32
N LYS A 39 -17.52 -1.24 8.03
CA LYS A 39 -18.57 -2.07 7.40
C LYS A 39 -19.63 -1.23 6.70
N ALA A 40 -20.04 -0.11 7.30
CA ALA A 40 -20.95 0.82 6.65
C ALA A 40 -20.31 1.44 5.40
N TRP A 41 -19.03 1.84 5.49
CA TRP A 41 -18.29 2.37 4.34
C TRP A 41 -18.14 1.36 3.20
N ALA A 42 -17.97 0.08 3.55
CA ALA A 42 -17.81 -1.03 2.60
C ALA A 42 -19.13 -1.50 1.94
N LYS A 43 -20.23 -0.77 2.11
CA LYS A 43 -21.50 -1.11 1.45
C LYS A 43 -21.32 -1.03 -0.08
N PRO A 44 -21.62 -2.10 -0.85
CA PRO A 44 -21.41 -2.10 -2.30
C PRO A 44 -22.26 -1.04 -3.01
N ILE A 45 -21.70 -0.47 -4.09
CA ILE A 45 -22.44 0.35 -5.06
C ILE A 45 -22.21 -0.19 -6.46
N GLU A 46 -23.07 0.20 -7.40
CA GLU A 46 -22.88 -0.15 -8.81
C GLU A 46 -21.63 0.55 -9.37
N PRO A 47 -20.71 -0.16 -10.04
CA PRO A 47 -19.57 0.46 -10.69
C PRO A 47 -20.01 1.46 -11.73
N PHE A 48 -19.30 2.59 -11.82
CA PHE A 48 -19.61 3.62 -12.80
C PHE A 48 -18.34 4.23 -13.38
N GLN A 49 -18.47 4.75 -14.60
CA GLN A 49 -17.38 5.42 -15.27
C GLN A 49 -17.24 6.86 -14.74
N ILE A 50 -16.05 7.21 -14.26
CA ILE A 50 -15.74 8.58 -13.85
C ILE A 50 -15.40 9.40 -15.09
N THR A 51 -14.54 8.85 -15.95
CA THR A 51 -14.15 9.43 -17.24
C THR A 51 -13.61 8.32 -18.15
N GLU A 52 -13.23 8.65 -19.39
CA GLU A 52 -12.68 7.68 -20.34
C GLU A 52 -11.51 6.89 -19.72
N GLY A 53 -11.62 5.57 -19.74
CA GLY A 53 -10.61 4.68 -19.19
C GLY A 53 -10.49 4.65 -17.66
N VAL A 54 -11.35 5.37 -16.91
CA VAL A 54 -11.30 5.47 -15.44
C VAL A 54 -12.66 5.10 -14.84
N TRP A 55 -12.66 4.06 -14.01
CA TRP A 55 -13.86 3.51 -13.39
C TRP A 55 -13.77 3.54 -11.88
N TYR A 56 -14.87 3.91 -11.22
CA TYR A 56 -15.04 3.68 -9.80
C TYR A 56 -15.55 2.24 -9.60
N VAL A 57 -14.79 1.44 -8.86
CA VAL A 57 -15.10 0.04 -8.53
C VAL A 57 -15.07 -0.20 -7.02
N GLY A 58 -15.15 0.88 -6.24
CA GLY A 58 -15.17 0.87 -4.79
C GLY A 58 -16.55 0.59 -4.20
N THR A 59 -16.73 1.07 -2.98
CA THR A 59 -17.96 0.95 -2.19
C THR A 59 -18.53 2.34 -1.90
N GLU A 60 -19.59 2.47 -1.10
CA GLU A 60 -20.19 3.76 -0.77
C GLU A 60 -19.17 4.77 -0.22
N ASN A 61 -18.17 4.32 0.55
CA ASN A 61 -17.20 5.23 1.17
C ASN A 61 -15.77 4.68 1.30
N LEU A 62 -15.45 3.57 0.61
CA LEU A 62 -14.07 3.12 0.37
C LEU A 62 -13.81 3.12 -1.13
N SER A 63 -12.98 4.04 -1.58
CA SER A 63 -12.61 4.18 -2.99
C SER A 63 -11.76 3.01 -3.46
N SER A 64 -12.06 2.53 -4.67
CA SER A 64 -11.12 1.78 -5.49
C SER A 64 -11.33 2.16 -6.94
N ILE A 65 -10.23 2.40 -7.65
CA ILE A 65 -10.23 2.96 -9.00
C ILE A 65 -9.60 1.97 -9.96
N LEU A 66 -10.33 1.65 -11.03
CA LEU A 66 -9.85 0.83 -12.13
C LEU A 66 -9.47 1.72 -13.31
N LEU A 67 -8.20 1.69 -13.68
CA LEU A 67 -7.68 2.30 -14.89
C LEU A 67 -7.59 1.25 -15.99
N THR A 68 -8.27 1.48 -17.10
CA THR A 68 -8.24 0.60 -18.28
C THR A 68 -7.43 1.25 -19.39
N THR A 69 -6.37 0.57 -19.82
CA THR A 69 -5.50 0.99 -20.93
C THR A 69 -5.42 -0.12 -21.98
N PRO A 70 -4.97 0.17 -23.22
CA PRO A 70 -4.72 -0.87 -24.22
C PRO A 70 -3.69 -1.93 -23.78
N ALA A 71 -2.79 -1.58 -22.85
CA ALA A 71 -1.76 -2.48 -22.32
C ALA A 71 -2.25 -3.34 -21.13
N GLY A 72 -3.47 -3.11 -20.63
CA GLY A 72 -4.04 -3.82 -19.48
C GLY A 72 -4.71 -2.91 -18.47
N HIS A 73 -4.91 -3.45 -17.26
CA HIS A 73 -5.67 -2.82 -16.19
C HIS A 73 -4.83 -2.59 -14.94
N TYR A 74 -5.06 -1.47 -14.25
CA TYR A 74 -4.46 -1.15 -12.96
C TYR A 74 -5.56 -0.82 -11.95
N SER A 75 -5.45 -1.35 -10.72
CA SER A 75 -6.39 -1.07 -9.63
C SER A 75 -5.66 -0.36 -8.51
N TYR A 76 -6.23 0.74 -8.02
CA TYR A 76 -5.74 1.53 -6.89
C TYR A 76 -6.79 1.64 -5.77
#